data_AF-A0A1A8A4S7-F1
#
_entry.id   AF-A0A1A8A4S7-F1
#
_cell.length_a   1.000
_cell.length_b   1.000
_cell.length_c   1.000
_cell.angle_alpha   90.00
_cell.angle_beta   90.00
_cell.angle_gamma   90.00
#
_symmetry.space_group_name_H-M   'P 1'
#
loop_
_entity.id
_entity.type
_entity.pdbx_description
1 polymer ?
#
loop_
_entity_poly.entity_id
_entity_poly.type
_entity_poly.pdbx_seq_one_letter_code
_entity_poly.pdbx_strand_id
1 'polypeptide(L)'
;MKFTEHLSAHITPEWRKQYIQYEAFKEMLYAAQDQAPSVEVTDEDTVKRYYAKFEERFFQTCEKELAKINTFYSEKLAEAQRRFATLQNELQSSLDAQRESSASGLGLRRRKTVFALSQKERCKHRNIKDLQLAFSEFYLSLILLQNYQNLNF
;
A
#
# COMPACT_ATOMS: atom_id res chain seq x y z
N MET A 1 1.73 26.56 4.69
CA MET A 1 1.59 25.69 3.50
C MET A 1 0.35 24.82 3.68
N LYS A 2 -0.37 24.47 2.60
CA LYS A 2 -1.59 23.64 2.65
C LYS A 2 -1.32 22.13 2.59
N PHE A 3 -0.17 21.67 3.11
CA PHE A 3 0.21 20.26 3.04
C PHE A 3 -0.77 19.37 3.80
N THR A 4 -1.29 19.81 4.94
CA THR A 4 -2.34 19.09 5.68
C THR A 4 -3.57 18.81 4.85
N GLU A 5 -4.06 19.82 4.12
CA GLU A 5 -5.24 19.68 3.25
C GLU A 5 -4.95 18.68 2.12
N HIS A 6 -3.76 18.78 1.51
CA HIS A 6 -3.32 17.86 0.47
C HIS A 6 -3.18 16.42 0.99
N LEU A 7 -2.50 16.21 2.12
CA LEU A 7 -2.35 14.90 2.76
C LEU A 7 -3.72 14.29 3.07
N SER A 8 -4.61 15.06 3.70
CA SER A 8 -5.94 14.59 4.08
C SER A 8 -6.81 14.22 2.87
N ALA A 9 -6.70 14.95 1.76
CA ALA A 9 -7.46 14.70 0.54
C ALA A 9 -6.95 13.47 -0.25
N HIS A 10 -5.66 13.17 -0.18
CA HIS A 10 -5.03 12.10 -0.96
C HIS A 10 -4.73 10.82 -0.16
N ILE A 11 -5.12 10.75 1.11
CA ILE A 11 -5.02 9.54 1.93
C ILE A 11 -5.98 8.45 1.43
N THR A 12 -5.45 7.24 1.28
CA THR A 12 -6.24 6.02 1.14
C THR A 12 -7.02 5.78 2.45
N PRO A 13 -8.37 5.84 2.47
CA PRO A 13 -9.16 5.78 3.70
C PRO A 13 -8.85 4.58 4.59
N GLU A 14 -8.57 3.43 3.98
CA GLU A 14 -8.24 2.16 4.63
C GLU A 14 -6.92 2.24 5.40
N TRP A 15 -6.01 3.14 5.01
CA TRP A 15 -4.66 3.23 5.54
C TRP A 15 -4.44 4.51 6.36
N ARG A 16 -5.49 5.30 6.63
CA ARG A 16 -5.41 6.60 7.32
C ARG A 16 -4.52 6.61 8.56
N LYS A 17 -4.58 5.55 9.38
CA LYS A 17 -3.80 5.45 10.63
C LYS A 17 -2.29 5.22 10.43
N GLN A 18 -1.91 4.76 9.24
CA GLN A 18 -0.53 4.39 8.89
C GLN A 18 0.26 5.58 8.32
N TYR A 19 -0.42 6.62 7.83
CA TYR A 19 0.24 7.85 7.39
C TYR A 19 0.87 8.63 8.57
N ILE A 20 1.82 9.48 8.23
CA ILE A 20 2.44 10.43 9.16
C ILE A 20 1.39 11.31 9.84
N GLN A 21 1.50 11.45 11.16
CA GLN A 21 0.64 12.35 11.95
C GLN A 21 1.09 13.81 11.83
N TYR A 22 0.97 14.38 10.62
CA TYR A 22 1.48 15.72 10.31
C TYR A 22 0.89 16.83 11.19
N GLU A 23 -0.43 16.80 11.46
CA GLU A 23 -1.05 17.80 12.36
C GLU A 23 -0.57 17.65 13.80
N ALA A 24 -0.36 16.43 14.30
CA ALA A 24 0.15 16.23 15.65
C ALA A 24 1.57 16.78 15.82
N PHE A 25 2.43 16.65 14.80
CA PHE A 25 3.76 17.27 14.81
C PHE A 25 3.69 18.79 14.78
N LYS A 26 2.75 19.35 14.02
CA LYS A 26 2.53 20.79 13.95
C LYS A 26 2.01 21.35 15.28
N GLU A 27 1.06 20.66 15.92
CA GLU A 27 0.60 20.98 17.28
C GLU A 27 1.74 20.90 18.30
N MET A 28 2.61 19.90 18.19
CA MET A 28 3.77 19.73 19.06
C MET A 28 4.75 20.91 18.94
N LEU A 29 4.99 21.41 17.72
CA LEU A 29 5.83 22.59 17.49
C LEU A 29 5.20 23.88 18.04
N TYR A 30 3.89 24.07 17.83
CA TYR A 30 3.19 25.23 18.40
C TYR A 30 3.19 25.21 19.93
N ALA A 31 2.93 24.06 20.54
CA ALA A 31 2.99 23.91 21.99
C ALA A 31 4.39 24.19 22.53
N ALA A 32 5.44 23.76 21.82
CA ALA A 32 6.82 24.03 22.21
C ALA A 32 7.17 25.51 22.14
N GLN A 33 6.62 26.24 21.16
CA GLN A 33 6.80 27.67 21.03
C GLN A 33 6.03 28.44 22.11
N ASP A 34 4.78 28.04 22.40
CA ASP A 34 3.94 28.67 23.42
C ASP A 34 4.48 28.47 24.85
N GLN A 35 5.03 27.28 25.12
CA GLN A 35 5.61 26.93 26.42
C GLN A 35 7.09 27.32 26.55
N ALA A 36 7.68 27.95 25.52
CA ALA A 36 9.08 28.33 25.53
C ALA A 36 9.35 29.37 26.63
N PRO A 37 10.32 29.13 27.53
CA PRO A 37 10.69 30.13 28.54
C PRO A 37 11.29 31.38 27.87
N SER A 38 10.91 32.55 28.38
CA SER A 38 11.40 33.83 27.84
C SER A 38 12.86 34.05 28.24
N VAL A 39 13.71 34.28 27.23
CA VAL A 39 15.14 34.61 27.40
C VAL A 39 15.36 35.86 28.26
N GLU A 40 14.36 36.75 28.38
CA GLU A 40 14.44 37.94 29.22
C GLU A 40 14.20 37.65 30.71
N VAL A 41 13.59 36.51 31.04
CA VAL A 41 13.11 36.17 32.39
C VAL A 41 13.85 34.96 32.99
N THR A 42 14.47 34.14 32.16
CA THR A 42 15.18 32.91 32.58
C THR A 42 16.61 32.86 32.07
N ASP A 43 17.47 32.11 32.75
CA ASP A 43 18.86 31.88 32.36
C ASP A 43 18.99 31.13 31.03
N GLU A 44 20.09 31.35 30.31
CA GLU A 44 20.32 30.75 28.99
C GLU A 44 20.40 29.21 29.06
N ASP A 45 20.86 28.65 30.19
CA ASP A 45 21.00 27.21 30.39
C ASP A 45 19.64 26.52 30.56
N THR A 46 18.66 27.14 31.22
CA THR A 46 17.30 26.61 31.31
C THR A 46 16.59 26.62 29.96
N VAL A 47 16.79 27.68 29.14
CA VAL A 47 16.28 27.74 27.77
C VAL A 47 16.89 26.62 26.91
N LYS A 48 18.21 26.44 26.96
CA LYS A 48 18.89 25.34 26.24
C LYS A 48 18.37 23.97 26.68
N ARG A 49 18.22 23.75 27.98
CA ARG A 49 17.72 22.48 28.53
C ARG A 49 16.27 22.21 28.12
N TYR A 50 15.44 23.25 28.04
CA TYR A 50 14.06 23.13 27.55
C TYR A 50 14.04 22.63 26.09
N TYR A 51 14.78 23.28 25.20
CA TYR A 51 14.85 22.88 23.80
C TYR A 51 15.48 21.50 23.61
N ALA A 52 16.54 21.16 24.36
CA ALA A 52 17.14 19.82 24.30
C ALA A 52 16.13 18.72 24.68
N LYS A 53 15.32 18.95 25.72
CA LYS A 53 14.27 18.01 26.13
C LYS A 53 13.15 17.92 25.09
N PHE A 54 12.80 19.05 24.48
CA PHE A 54 11.82 19.08 23.39
C PHE A 54 12.33 18.31 22.16
N GLU A 55 13.57 18.56 21.73
CA GLU A 55 14.21 17.86 20.61
C GLU A 55 14.21 16.36 20.84
N GLU A 56 14.62 15.89 22.02
CA GLU A 56 14.62 14.46 22.35
C GLU A 56 13.22 13.85 22.17
N ARG A 57 12.18 14.49 22.72
CA ARG A 57 10.79 14.03 22.59
C ARG A 57 10.31 14.07 21.14
N PHE A 58 10.66 15.11 20.40
CA PHE A 58 10.27 15.31 19.02
C PHE A 58 10.89 14.21 18.14
N PHE A 59 12.20 13.99 18.23
CA PHE A 59 12.89 12.96 17.46
C PHE A 59 12.46 11.54 17.83
N GLN A 60 12.21 11.24 19.11
CA GLN A 60 11.59 9.96 19.50
C GLN A 60 10.22 9.74 18.83
N THR A 61 9.43 10.81 18.68
CA THR A 61 8.14 10.74 17.98
C THR A 61 8.33 10.54 16.48
N CYS A 62 9.32 11.22 15.87
CA CYS A 62 9.70 11.03 14.46
C CYS A 62 10.15 9.59 14.19
N GLU A 63 11.03 9.03 15.02
CA GLU A 63 11.49 7.65 14.90
C GLU A 63 10.33 6.66 15.00
N LYS A 64 9.40 6.88 15.94
CA LYS A 64 8.20 6.05 16.08
C LYS A 64 7.31 6.09 14.84
N GLU A 65 7.07 7.28 14.29
CA GLU A 65 6.27 7.45 13.08
C GLU A 65 6.96 6.86 11.85
N LEU A 66 8.28 7.05 11.73
CA LEU A 66 9.10 6.45 10.67
C LEU A 66 9.09 4.92 10.74
N ALA A 67 9.24 4.34 11.94
CA ALA A 67 9.17 2.90 12.14
C ALA A 67 7.80 2.36 11.74
N LYS A 68 6.71 3.01 12.15
CA LYS A 68 5.33 2.66 11.75
C LYS A 68 5.19 2.64 10.23
N ILE A 69 5.63 3.71 9.55
CA ILE A 69 5.52 3.85 8.10
C ILE A 69 6.32 2.75 7.38
N ASN A 70 7.56 2.52 7.82
CA ASN A 70 8.45 1.50 7.25
C ASN A 70 7.93 0.08 7.46
N THR A 71 7.40 -0.24 8.64
CA THR A 71 6.81 -1.55 8.93
C THR A 71 5.61 -1.80 8.02
N PHE A 72 4.68 -0.84 7.92
CA PHE A 72 3.51 -0.98 7.07
C PHE A 72 3.87 -1.09 5.58
N TYR A 73 4.78 -0.24 5.10
CA TYR A 73 5.25 -0.29 3.71
C TYR A 73 5.90 -1.64 3.39
N SER A 74 6.78 -2.14 4.26
CA SER A 74 7.45 -3.43 4.06
C SER A 74 6.46 -4.59 4.04
N GLU A 75 5.46 -4.58 4.92
CA GLU A 75 4.39 -5.57 4.94
C GLU A 75 3.59 -5.56 3.63
N LYS A 76 3.17 -4.37 3.17
CA LYS A 76 2.41 -4.22 1.92
C LYS A 76 3.23 -4.59 0.69
N LEU A 77 4.51 -4.28 0.68
CA LEU A 77 5.41 -4.68 -0.40
C LEU A 77 5.56 -6.21 -0.46
N ALA A 78 5.72 -6.88 0.68
CA ALA A 78 5.78 -8.33 0.75
C ALA A 78 4.44 -8.98 0.35
N GLU A 79 3.31 -8.42 0.75
CA GLU A 79 1.96 -8.84 0.30
C GLU A 79 1.84 -8.72 -1.22
N ALA A 80 2.28 -7.61 -1.80
CA ALA A 80 2.26 -7.37 -3.24
C ALA A 80 3.15 -8.37 -4.00
N GLN A 81 4.37 -8.64 -3.51
CA GLN A 81 5.28 -9.63 -4.11
C GLN A 81 4.67 -11.04 -4.10
N ARG A 82 4.06 -11.46 -2.98
CA ARG A 82 3.38 -12.76 -2.88
C ARG A 82 2.22 -12.85 -3.86
N ARG A 83 1.36 -11.82 -3.91
CA ARG A 83 0.23 -11.75 -4.85
C ARG A 83 0.69 -11.83 -6.29
N PHE A 84 1.76 -11.13 -6.64
CA PHE A 84 2.32 -11.16 -7.98
C PHE A 84 2.74 -12.58 -8.39
N ALA A 85 3.46 -13.30 -7.53
CA ALA A 85 3.87 -14.68 -7.79
C ALA A 85 2.65 -15.61 -7.97
N THR A 86 1.62 -15.47 -7.13
CA THR A 86 0.36 -16.24 -7.26
C THR A 86 -0.33 -15.95 -8.60
N LEU A 87 -0.52 -14.69 -8.96
CA LEU A 87 -1.17 -14.30 -10.22
C LEU A 87 -0.40 -14.77 -11.45
N GLN A 88 0.93 -14.74 -11.42
CA GLN A 88 1.76 -15.30 -12.49
C GLN A 88 1.56 -16.81 -12.64
N ASN A 89 1.54 -17.55 -11.54
CA ASN A 89 1.31 -19.01 -11.56
C ASN A 89 -0.10 -19.36 -12.07
N GLU A 90 -1.13 -18.60 -11.68
CA GLU A 90 -2.50 -18.79 -12.15
C GLU A 90 -2.64 -18.47 -13.64
N LEU A 91 -1.99 -17.41 -14.12
CA LEU A 91 -1.96 -17.06 -15.54
C LEU A 91 -1.29 -18.14 -16.38
N GLN A 92 -0.13 -18.63 -15.92
CA GLN A 92 0.60 -19.70 -16.59
C GLN A 92 -0.23 -20.99 -16.65
N SER A 93 -0.84 -21.38 -15.53
CA SER A 93 -1.73 -22.55 -15.45
C SER A 93 -2.93 -22.42 -16.39
N SER A 94 -3.52 -21.23 -16.50
CA SER A 94 -4.64 -20.96 -17.41
C SER A 94 -4.20 -21.07 -18.87
N LEU A 95 -3.02 -20.56 -19.22
CA LEU A 95 -2.44 -20.65 -20.56
C LEU A 95 -2.14 -22.10 -20.98
N ASP A 96 -1.57 -22.90 -20.08
CA ASP A 96 -1.26 -24.29 -20.35
C ASP A 96 -2.55 -25.13 -20.52
N ALA A 97 -3.60 -24.85 -19.73
CA ALA A 97 -4.92 -25.44 -19.91
C ALA A 97 -5.62 -25.04 -21.24
N GLN A 98 -5.25 -23.90 -21.85
CA GLN A 98 -5.67 -23.57 -23.23
C GLN A 98 -4.90 -24.43 -24.24
N ARG A 99 -3.58 -24.53 -24.11
CA ARG A 99 -2.71 -25.30 -25.01
C ARG A 99 -3.09 -26.78 -25.07
N GLU A 100 -3.31 -27.41 -23.92
CA GLU A 100 -3.75 -28.80 -23.84
C GLU A 100 -5.10 -29.03 -24.52
N SER A 101 -6.02 -28.06 -24.43
CA SER A 101 -7.32 -28.17 -25.10
C SER A 101 -7.25 -28.03 -26.62
N SER A 102 -6.33 -27.20 -27.13
CA SER A 102 -6.07 -27.10 -28.57
C SER A 102 -5.36 -28.34 -29.13
N ALA A 103 -4.43 -28.93 -28.37
CA ALA A 103 -3.71 -30.14 -28.78
C ALA A 103 -4.61 -31.39 -28.76
N SER A 104 -5.54 -31.47 -27.80
CA SER A 104 -6.53 -32.56 -27.69
C SER A 104 -7.59 -32.55 -28.81
N GLY A 105 -7.68 -31.47 -29.59
CA GLY A 105 -8.63 -31.34 -30.71
C GLY A 105 -8.19 -32.04 -32.01
N LEU A 106 -6.94 -32.51 -32.08
CA LEU A 106 -6.35 -33.13 -33.29
C LEU A 106 -6.37 -34.67 -33.28
N GLY A 107 -6.82 -35.31 -32.19
CA GLY A 107 -6.86 -36.76 -32.03
C GLY A 107 -8.25 -37.27 -31.72
N LEU A 108 -8.76 -38.15 -32.58
CA LEU A 108 -9.99 -38.94 -32.49
C LEU A 108 -11.32 -38.26 -32.88
N ARG A 109 -11.74 -38.59 -34.11
CA ARG A 109 -13.15 -38.77 -34.49
C ARG A 109 -13.86 -39.69 -33.48
N ARG A 110 -14.50 -39.13 -32.46
CA ARG A 110 -15.55 -39.82 -31.67
C ARG A 110 -16.78 -38.93 -31.61
N ARG A 111 -17.94 -39.53 -31.96
CA ARG A 111 -19.28 -38.92 -32.07
C ARG A 111 -19.52 -37.79 -31.06
N LYS A 112 -19.80 -36.58 -31.57
CA LYS A 112 -20.16 -35.38 -30.79
C LYS A 112 -21.51 -35.56 -30.09
N THR A 113 -21.50 -35.57 -28.76
CA THR A 113 -22.62 -35.04 -27.97
C THR A 113 -22.46 -33.52 -27.91
N VAL A 114 -23.35 -32.80 -28.59
CA VAL A 114 -23.26 -31.36 -28.92
C VAL A 114 -23.31 -30.43 -27.69
N PHE A 115 -23.57 -30.95 -26.49
CA PHE A 115 -23.79 -30.13 -25.28
C PHE A 115 -22.60 -29.97 -24.34
N ALA A 116 -21.52 -30.74 -24.47
CA ALA A 116 -20.42 -30.74 -23.48
C ALA A 116 -19.31 -29.70 -23.74
N LEU A 117 -19.12 -29.27 -25.00
CA LEU A 117 -18.05 -28.33 -25.37
C LEU A 117 -18.30 -26.89 -24.86
N SER A 118 -19.58 -26.48 -24.77
CA SER A 118 -19.97 -25.13 -24.37
C SER A 118 -19.67 -24.81 -22.90
N GLN A 119 -19.77 -25.81 -21.99
CA GLN A 119 -19.59 -25.57 -20.56
C GLN A 119 -18.11 -25.36 -20.20
N LYS A 120 -17.20 -26.12 -20.82
CA LYS A 120 -15.74 -26.02 -20.57
C LYS A 120 -15.18 -24.70 -21.08
N GLU A 121 -15.62 -24.23 -22.23
CA GLU A 121 -15.26 -22.92 -22.79
C GLU A 121 -15.83 -21.75 -21.96
N ARG A 122 -17.07 -21.87 -21.48
CA ARG A 122 -17.68 -20.87 -20.58
C ARG A 122 -16.95 -20.77 -19.23
N CYS A 123 -16.51 -21.89 -18.64
CA CYS A 123 -15.70 -21.89 -17.41
C CYS A 123 -14.31 -21.25 -17.62
N LYS A 124 -13.68 -21.49 -18.77
CA LYS A 124 -12.40 -20.86 -19.15
C LYS A 124 -12.50 -19.35 -19.36
N HIS A 125 -13.58 -18.91 -20.01
CA HIS A 125 -13.82 -17.50 -20.26
C HIS A 125 -14.19 -16.72 -18.98
N ARG A 126 -14.77 -17.41 -17.98
CA ARG A 126 -14.91 -16.89 -16.61
C ARG A 126 -13.54 -16.76 -15.94
N ASN A 127 -12.70 -17.80 -15.99
CA ASN A 127 -11.36 -17.80 -15.40
C ASN A 127 -10.46 -16.64 -15.91
N ILE A 128 -10.46 -16.33 -17.22
CA ILE A 128 -9.67 -15.20 -17.75
C ILE A 128 -10.21 -13.85 -17.29
N LYS A 129 -11.53 -13.68 -17.21
CA LYS A 129 -12.14 -12.43 -16.72
C LYS A 129 -11.85 -12.21 -15.23
N ASP A 130 -11.88 -13.28 -14.45
CA ASP A 130 -11.52 -13.25 -13.03
C ASP A 130 -10.03 -12.89 -12.86
N LEU A 131 -9.17 -13.42 -13.72
CA LEU A 131 -7.75 -13.07 -13.74
C LEU A 131 -7.51 -11.60 -14.14
N GLN A 132 -8.21 -11.09 -15.15
CA GLN A 132 -8.15 -9.68 -15.55
C GLN A 132 -8.58 -8.75 -14.41
N LEU A 133 -9.64 -9.11 -13.67
CA LEU A 133 -10.07 -8.39 -12.48
C LEU A 133 -8.97 -8.42 -11.41
N ALA A 134 -8.42 -9.60 -11.10
CA ALA A 134 -7.39 -9.76 -10.08
C ALA A 134 -6.11 -8.97 -10.40
N PHE A 135 -5.68 -8.93 -11.67
CA PHE A 135 -4.56 -8.08 -12.10
C PHE A 135 -4.89 -6.59 -12.02
N SER A 136 -6.13 -6.19 -12.31
CA SER A 136 -6.57 -4.79 -12.19
C SER A 136 -6.57 -4.32 -10.73
N GLU A 137 -7.09 -5.13 -9.82
CA GLU A 137 -7.06 -4.86 -8.37
C GLU A 137 -5.64 -4.85 -7.82
N PHE A 138 -4.79 -5.78 -8.28
CA PHE A 138 -3.38 -5.81 -7.92
C PHE A 138 -2.66 -4.54 -8.37
N TYR A 139 -2.86 -4.11 -9.62
CA TYR A 139 -2.26 -2.88 -10.13
C TYR A 139 -2.72 -1.64 -9.36
N LEU A 140 -4.02 -1.53 -9.07
CA LEU A 140 -4.54 -0.47 -8.21
C LEU A 140 -3.85 -0.47 -6.85
N SER A 141 -3.65 -1.64 -6.23
CA SER A 141 -2.96 -1.76 -4.94
C SER A 141 -1.51 -1.25 -4.99
N LEU A 142 -0.80 -1.43 -6.10
CA LEU A 142 0.54 -0.90 -6.30
C LEU A 142 0.55 0.62 -6.42
N ILE A 143 -0.39 1.19 -7.18
CA ILE A 143 -0.53 2.65 -7.30
C ILE A 143 -0.83 3.28 -5.94
N LEU A 144 -1.72 2.67 -5.15
CA LEU A 144 -2.01 3.13 -3.79
C LEU A 144 -0.75 3.06 -2.92
N LEU A 145 0.03 1.98 -3.00
CA LEU A 145 1.28 1.83 -2.23
C LEU A 145 2.34 2.86 -2.65
N GLN A 146 2.45 3.17 -3.93
CA GLN A 146 3.34 4.23 -4.44
C GLN A 146 2.90 5.62 -3.95
N ASN A 147 1.60 5.91 -3.98
CA ASN A 147 1.05 7.15 -3.42
C ASN A 147 1.30 7.25 -1.92
N TYR A 148 1.17 6.15 -1.20
CA TYR A 148 1.51 6.08 0.22
C TYR A 148 2.98 6.43 0.46
N GLN A 149 3.90 5.87 -0.32
CA GLN A 149 5.33 6.23 -0.21
C GLN A 149 5.55 7.72 -0.49
N ASN A 150 4.99 8.26 -1.57
CA ASN A 150 5.19 9.67 -1.95
C ASN A 150 4.59 10.67 -0.96
N LEU A 151 3.49 10.33 -0.29
CA LEU A 151 2.84 11.21 0.69
C LEU A 151 3.54 11.20 2.06
N ASN A 152 4.35 10.17 2.34
CA ASN A 152 5.06 10.02 3.61
C ASN A 152 6.56 10.35 3.52
N PHE A 153 7.13 10.45 2.32
CA PHE A 153 8.51 10.85 2.06
C PHE A 153 8.65 12.38 2.06
#